data_AF-A0A947HMB6-F1
#
_entry.id   AF-A0A947HMB6-F1
#
_cell.length_a   1.000
_cell.length_b   1.000
_cell.length_c   1.000
_cell.angle_alpha   90.00
_cell.angle_beta   90.00
_cell.angle_gamma   90.00
#
_symmetry.space_group_name_H-M   'P 1'
#
loop_
_entity.id
_entity.type
_entity.pdbx_description
1 polymer ?
#
loop_
_entity_poly.entity_id
_entity_poly.type
_entity_poly.pdbx_seq_one_letter_code
_entity_poly.pdbx_strand_id
1 'polypeptide(L)'
;MKEEEIATGRGKKFDQTRRLIAIAMREGMTQDAIARECRTVQSVVSGWAKGQAQAREHQLRGLIERFGHLLNRPVRELYLVEDVDVAVSEREVSERPVEESDDDVRLPWPGPGVIRTIRTRREARFVEVTGAVVWRHTFTRAITVHRGNWQSLARDPVARWLVHRQKDDRFQLVRLARRRFTGSELDDWQRDLPESWRTGSHIDSVPEPKVWVESIDDAARWSATIEAPRSAAELVSFAKDFVAKAPDDVSVHDRLTLVFRLVRALHGLGINVSEVERA
;
A
#
# COMPACT_ATOMS: atom_id res chain seq x y z
N MET A 1 -40.49 -28.93 -9.65
CA MET A 1 -39.53 -29.21 -8.55
C MET A 1 -38.96 -27.93 -7.89
N LYS A 2 -39.66 -26.78 -7.94
CA LYS A 2 -39.23 -25.50 -7.31
C LYS A 2 -40.22 -24.94 -6.28
N GLU A 3 -41.30 -25.65 -5.96
CA GLU A 3 -42.38 -25.14 -5.10
C GLU A 3 -42.44 -25.79 -3.70
N GLU A 4 -41.71 -26.88 -3.45
CA GLU A 4 -41.77 -27.59 -2.15
C GLU A 4 -40.83 -27.03 -1.07
N GLU A 5 -39.85 -26.19 -1.41
CA GLU A 5 -38.89 -25.66 -0.42
C GLU A 5 -39.42 -24.47 0.40
N ILE A 6 -40.65 -24.01 0.11
CA ILE A 6 -41.31 -22.90 0.82
C ILE A 6 -41.94 -23.38 2.15
N ALA A 7 -42.07 -24.70 2.36
CA ALA A 7 -42.83 -25.26 3.49
C ALA A 7 -42.04 -25.49 4.79
N THR A 8 -40.74 -25.21 4.85
CA THR A 8 -39.99 -25.22 6.12
C THR A 8 -39.49 -23.81 6.41
N GLY A 9 -39.89 -23.24 7.54
CA GLY A 9 -39.54 -21.88 7.97
C GLY A 9 -38.06 -21.67 8.32
N ARG A 10 -37.13 -22.20 7.52
CA ARG A 10 -35.67 -22.10 7.65
C ARG A 10 -35.04 -21.74 6.30
N GLY A 11 -35.45 -20.60 5.73
CA GLY A 11 -34.77 -20.04 4.55
C GLY A 11 -33.26 -19.85 4.78
N LYS A 12 -32.48 -19.95 3.70
CA LYS A 12 -31.01 -19.86 3.70
C LYS A 12 -30.53 -18.60 4.43
N LYS A 13 -29.53 -18.78 5.30
CA LYS A 13 -28.83 -17.64 5.94
C LYS A 13 -28.02 -16.90 4.87
N PHE A 14 -27.99 -15.59 4.97
CA PHE A 14 -27.24 -14.75 4.05
C PHE A 14 -25.88 -14.43 4.65
N ASP A 15 -24.82 -14.98 4.05
CA ASP A 15 -23.46 -14.89 4.62
C ASP A 15 -22.95 -13.47 4.77
N GLN A 16 -23.33 -12.59 3.84
CA GLN A 16 -22.89 -11.20 3.80
C GLN A 16 -23.84 -10.24 4.55
N THR A 17 -24.67 -10.74 5.48
CA THR A 17 -25.64 -9.92 6.24
C THR A 17 -24.98 -8.67 6.83
N ARG A 18 -23.89 -8.84 7.59
CA ARG A 18 -23.20 -7.72 8.26
C ARG A 18 -22.74 -6.66 7.25
N ARG A 19 -22.21 -7.10 6.12
CA ARG A 19 -21.69 -6.21 5.06
C ARG A 19 -22.82 -5.45 4.37
N LEU A 20 -23.95 -6.10 4.11
CA LEU A 20 -25.11 -5.47 3.50
C LEU A 20 -25.70 -4.38 4.42
N ILE A 21 -25.80 -4.66 5.72
CA ILE A 21 -26.28 -3.70 6.72
C ILE A 21 -25.32 -2.51 6.82
N ALA A 22 -24.00 -2.75 6.83
CA ALA A 22 -23.01 -1.67 6.85
C ALA A 22 -23.08 -0.77 5.61
N ILE A 23 -23.34 -1.34 4.43
CA ILE A 23 -23.56 -0.57 3.21
C ILE A 23 -24.82 0.30 3.35
N ALA A 24 -25.96 -0.29 3.73
CA ALA A 24 -27.21 0.45 3.90
C ALA A 24 -27.07 1.63 4.88
N MET A 25 -26.33 1.43 5.99
CA MET A 25 -26.05 2.50 6.96
C MET A 25 -25.15 3.60 6.39
N ARG A 26 -24.14 3.24 5.59
CA ARG A 26 -23.28 4.23 4.91
C ARG A 26 -24.05 5.06 3.88
N GLU A 27 -25.01 4.45 3.20
CA GLU A 27 -25.93 5.15 2.28
C GLU A 27 -27.03 5.94 3.02
N GLY A 28 -26.93 6.08 4.35
CA GLY A 28 -27.79 6.96 5.17
C GLY A 28 -29.02 6.30 5.78
N MET A 29 -29.22 4.98 5.63
CA MET A 29 -30.33 4.31 6.32
C MET A 29 -30.04 4.13 7.81
N THR A 30 -30.98 4.54 8.66
CA THR A 30 -30.91 4.25 10.10
C THR A 30 -31.27 2.79 10.38
N GLN A 31 -30.86 2.27 11.55
CA GLN A 31 -31.20 0.90 11.93
C GLN A 31 -32.72 0.66 12.02
N ASP A 32 -33.50 1.69 12.39
CA ASP A 32 -34.97 1.62 12.40
C ASP A 32 -35.56 1.58 10.98
N ALA A 33 -34.96 2.30 10.04
CA ALA A 33 -35.38 2.25 8.63
C ALA A 33 -35.08 0.86 8.04
N ILE A 34 -33.91 0.30 8.35
CA ILE A 34 -33.50 -1.05 7.96
C ILE A 34 -34.44 -2.10 8.58
N ALA A 35 -34.81 -1.95 9.86
CA ALA A 35 -35.73 -2.86 10.54
C ALA A 35 -37.11 -2.86 9.86
N ARG A 36 -37.62 -1.68 9.51
CA ARG A 36 -38.89 -1.54 8.76
C ARG A 36 -38.82 -2.20 7.38
N GLU A 37 -37.75 -1.96 6.64
CA GLU A 37 -37.52 -2.55 5.31
C GLU A 37 -37.45 -4.10 5.38
N CYS A 38 -36.76 -4.63 6.39
CA CYS A 38 -36.61 -6.07 6.61
C CYS A 38 -37.77 -6.73 7.36
N ARG A 39 -38.79 -5.97 7.76
CA ARG A 39 -39.92 -6.43 8.62
C ARG A 39 -39.44 -7.11 9.90
N THR A 40 -38.44 -6.52 10.55
CA THR A 40 -37.86 -6.96 11.83
C THR A 40 -37.81 -5.81 12.84
N VAL A 41 -37.18 -6.04 14.00
CA VAL A 41 -36.98 -5.05 15.04
C VAL A 41 -35.54 -4.53 15.05
N GLN A 42 -35.34 -3.29 15.49
CA GLN A 42 -34.02 -2.63 15.50
C GLN A 42 -32.97 -3.41 16.29
N SER A 43 -33.33 -4.09 17.39
CA SER A 43 -32.40 -4.91 18.17
C SER A 43 -31.81 -6.08 17.36
N VAL A 44 -32.61 -6.70 16.49
CA VAL A 44 -32.17 -7.76 15.57
C VAL A 44 -31.21 -7.19 14.53
N VAL A 45 -31.52 -6.01 13.97
CA VAL A 45 -30.64 -5.30 13.03
C VAL A 45 -29.31 -4.91 13.67
N SER A 46 -29.31 -4.46 14.93
CA SER A 46 -28.10 -4.22 15.70
C SER A 46 -27.27 -5.50 15.86
N GLY A 47 -27.91 -6.64 16.14
CA GLY A 47 -27.26 -7.95 16.19
C GLY A 47 -26.61 -8.34 14.85
N TRP A 48 -27.28 -8.04 13.73
CA TRP A 48 -26.75 -8.23 12.38
C TRP A 48 -25.58 -7.31 12.05
N ALA A 49 -25.66 -6.02 12.42
CA ALA A 49 -24.59 -5.05 12.23
C ALA A 49 -23.32 -5.42 13.01
N LYS A 50 -23.48 -6.00 14.20
CA LYS A 50 -22.39 -6.52 15.03
C LYS A 50 -21.87 -7.89 14.58
N GLY A 51 -22.59 -8.58 13.70
CA GLY A 51 -22.24 -9.94 13.25
C GLY A 51 -22.55 -11.04 14.26
N GLN A 52 -23.39 -10.77 15.26
CA GLN A 52 -23.79 -11.76 16.27
C GLN A 52 -24.82 -12.75 15.73
N ALA A 53 -25.56 -12.37 14.70
CA ALA A 53 -26.49 -13.22 13.98
C ALA A 53 -26.48 -12.92 12.48
N GLN A 54 -26.87 -13.90 11.67
CA GLN A 54 -27.08 -13.72 10.23
C GLN A 54 -28.58 -13.68 9.94
N ALA A 55 -28.98 -12.76 9.06
CA ALA A 55 -30.33 -12.68 8.57
C ALA A 55 -30.56 -13.80 7.54
N ARG A 56 -31.84 -14.11 7.30
CA ARG A 56 -32.21 -14.99 6.19
C ARG A 56 -32.38 -14.17 4.93
N GLU A 57 -32.12 -14.80 3.79
CA GLU A 57 -32.13 -14.13 2.48
C GLU A 57 -33.45 -13.42 2.18
N HIS A 58 -34.60 -14.04 2.51
CA HIS A 58 -35.91 -13.41 2.33
C HIS A 58 -36.13 -12.16 3.19
N GLN A 59 -35.51 -12.06 4.38
CA GLN A 59 -35.61 -10.89 5.25
C GLN A 59 -34.81 -9.70 4.68
N LEU A 60 -33.74 -10.00 3.95
CA LEU A 60 -32.87 -9.00 3.34
C LEU A 60 -33.28 -8.63 1.92
N ARG A 61 -34.31 -9.25 1.33
CA ARG A 61 -34.67 -9.07 -0.09
C ARG A 61 -34.74 -7.60 -0.51
N GLY A 62 -35.42 -6.74 0.25
CA GLY A 62 -35.50 -5.29 -0.06
C GLY A 62 -34.14 -4.58 -0.03
N LEU A 63 -33.24 -4.99 0.87
CA LEU A 63 -31.87 -4.47 0.92
C LEU A 63 -30.98 -5.06 -0.19
N ILE A 64 -31.19 -6.32 -0.57
CA ILE A 64 -30.44 -6.97 -1.65
C ILE A 64 -30.81 -6.32 -2.99
N GLU A 65 -32.09 -6.03 -3.23
CA GLU A 65 -32.53 -5.31 -4.43
C GLU A 65 -31.92 -3.90 -4.51
N ARG A 66 -31.88 -3.19 -3.37
CA ARG A 66 -31.33 -1.83 -3.30
C ARG A 66 -29.81 -1.76 -3.33
N PHE A 67 -29.12 -2.61 -2.57
CA PHE A 67 -27.69 -2.50 -2.29
C PHE A 67 -26.89 -3.75 -2.64
N GLY A 68 -27.53 -4.81 -3.13
CA GLY A 68 -26.85 -6.05 -3.50
C GLY A 68 -25.79 -5.86 -4.57
N HIS A 69 -25.99 -4.90 -5.49
CA HIS A 69 -24.97 -4.51 -6.46
C HIS A 69 -23.68 -3.96 -5.81
N LEU A 70 -23.78 -3.37 -4.61
CA LEU A 70 -22.64 -2.85 -3.84
C LEU A 70 -21.93 -3.93 -3.01
N LEU A 71 -22.58 -5.06 -2.73
CA LEU A 71 -21.92 -6.19 -2.04
C LEU A 71 -20.77 -6.77 -2.86
N ASN A 72 -20.95 -6.78 -4.18
CA ASN A 72 -19.96 -7.23 -5.15
C ASN A 72 -19.02 -6.10 -5.59
N ARG A 73 -19.05 -4.93 -4.95
CA ARG A 73 -18.06 -3.88 -5.26
C ARG A 73 -16.68 -4.47 -4.96
N PRO A 74 -15.81 -4.63 -5.98
CA PRO A 74 -14.46 -5.10 -5.74
C PRO A 74 -13.77 -4.08 -4.83
N VAL A 75 -12.97 -4.59 -3.88
CA VAL A 75 -12.05 -3.71 -3.14
C VAL A 75 -11.18 -3.03 -4.18
N ARG A 76 -11.05 -1.71 -4.08
CA ARG A 76 -10.29 -0.87 -5.01
C ARG A 76 -9.39 0.00 -4.16
N GLU A 77 -8.11 0.00 -4.48
CA GLU A 77 -7.12 0.88 -3.86
C GLU A 77 -6.57 1.82 -4.93
N LEU A 78 -6.35 3.08 -4.56
CA LEU A 78 -5.82 4.11 -5.44
C LEU A 78 -4.33 4.30 -5.15
N TYR A 79 -3.52 4.22 -6.21
CA TYR A 79 -2.08 4.36 -6.12
C TYR A 79 -1.59 5.55 -6.93
N LEU A 80 -0.69 6.33 -6.34
CA LEU A 80 0.03 7.39 -7.04
C LEU A 80 1.22 6.80 -7.77
N VAL A 81 1.24 6.86 -9.09
CA VAL A 81 2.39 6.48 -9.93
C VAL A 81 3.06 7.78 -10.39
N GLU A 82 4.34 7.94 -10.07
CA GLU A 82 5.14 9.07 -10.51
C GLU A 82 6.08 8.60 -11.63
N ASP A 83 5.93 9.20 -12.82
CA ASP A 83 6.86 9.08 -13.92
C ASP A 83 7.90 10.21 -13.79
N VAL A 84 9.18 9.89 -13.98
CA VAL A 84 10.29 10.84 -13.80
C VAL A 84 10.75 11.32 -15.18
N ASP A 85 10.41 12.56 -15.54
CA ASP A 85 11.03 13.24 -16.68
C ASP A 85 12.26 14.01 -16.23
N VAL A 86 13.42 13.66 -16.79
CA VAL A 86 14.67 14.39 -16.58
C VAL A 86 14.71 15.56 -17.55
N ALA A 87 14.37 16.76 -17.10
CA ALA A 87 14.65 17.99 -17.85
C ALA A 87 16.01 18.54 -17.41
N VAL A 88 17.01 18.40 -18.29
CA VAL A 88 18.34 18.99 -18.09
C VAL A 88 18.23 20.48 -18.43
N SER A 89 18.42 21.35 -17.44
CA SER A 89 18.68 22.76 -17.69
C SER A 89 20.08 23.09 -17.19
N GLU A 90 21.01 23.25 -18.12
CA GLU A 90 22.35 23.74 -17.84
C GLU A 90 22.28 25.19 -17.37
N ARG A 91 22.80 25.46 -16.18
CA ARG A 91 23.36 26.77 -15.86
C ARG A 91 24.81 26.52 -15.47
N GLU A 92 25.71 26.85 -16.38
CA GLU A 92 27.14 26.84 -16.14
C GLU A 92 27.47 27.80 -14.99
N VAL A 93 28.03 27.26 -13.91
CA VAL A 93 28.95 28.02 -13.05
C VAL A 93 30.32 27.43 -13.36
N SER A 94 31.14 28.25 -14.02
CA SER A 94 32.39 27.89 -14.68
C SER A 94 33.48 27.37 -13.73
N GLU A 95 34.14 26.31 -14.19
CA GLU A 95 35.56 25.93 -14.02
C GLU A 95 36.04 25.61 -12.59
N ARG A 96 36.60 24.42 -12.30
CA ARG A 96 37.52 23.59 -13.11
C ARG A 96 37.78 22.21 -12.44
N PRO A 97 38.54 21.25 -13.03
CA PRO A 97 38.00 20.09 -13.76
C PRO A 97 38.48 18.73 -13.20
N VAL A 98 37.78 17.62 -13.49
CA VAL A 98 38.42 16.30 -13.73
C VAL A 98 37.61 15.55 -14.80
N GLU A 99 38.35 14.98 -15.74
CA GLU A 99 37.95 14.37 -17.01
C GLU A 99 36.95 13.20 -16.94
N GLU A 100 36.16 13.07 -18.00
CA GLU A 100 35.12 12.06 -18.29
C GLU A 100 35.63 10.79 -19.00
N SER A 101 34.78 9.74 -18.92
CA SER A 101 34.46 8.65 -19.87
C SER A 101 34.56 7.27 -19.21
N ASP A 102 33.70 6.28 -19.43
CA ASP A 102 32.34 6.02 -19.98
C ASP A 102 32.04 4.59 -19.42
N ASP A 103 30.89 4.17 -18.89
CA ASP A 103 29.57 4.00 -19.49
C ASP A 103 28.57 3.50 -18.41
N ASP A 104 27.29 3.66 -18.73
CA ASP A 104 26.07 3.01 -18.20
C ASP A 104 25.25 3.63 -17.04
N VAL A 105 24.05 4.07 -17.49
CA VAL A 105 22.83 4.49 -16.82
C VAL A 105 22.42 3.58 -15.65
N ARG A 106 22.73 4.00 -14.43
CA ARG A 106 21.98 3.72 -13.19
C ARG A 106 22.16 4.91 -12.24
N LEU A 107 21.09 5.67 -11.95
CA LEU A 107 21.18 6.76 -10.98
C LEU A 107 21.62 6.20 -9.62
N PRO A 108 22.82 6.52 -9.12
CA PRO A 108 23.24 6.11 -7.79
C PRO A 108 22.47 6.94 -6.77
N TRP A 109 22.01 6.26 -5.73
CA TRP A 109 21.58 6.90 -4.49
C TRP A 109 22.67 7.87 -4.00
N PRO A 110 22.37 9.14 -3.67
CA PRO A 110 23.40 10.05 -3.22
C PRO A 110 23.81 9.67 -1.80
N GLY A 111 25.08 9.29 -1.65
CA GLY A 111 25.79 9.50 -0.38
C GLY A 111 25.87 11.00 -0.07
N PRO A 112 26.23 11.38 1.15
CA PRO A 112 26.27 12.78 1.55
C PRO A 112 27.40 13.51 0.81
N GLY A 113 27.05 14.32 -0.18
CA GLY A 113 27.98 15.19 -0.87
C GLY A 113 27.52 15.54 -2.28
N VAL A 114 27.34 16.85 -2.51
CA VAL A 114 27.02 17.51 -3.79
C VAL A 114 25.54 17.44 -4.21
N ILE A 115 24.78 18.49 -3.87
CA ILE A 115 23.46 18.76 -4.46
C ILE A 115 23.68 19.34 -5.86
N ARG A 116 23.49 18.53 -6.91
CA ARG A 116 23.23 19.06 -8.26
C ARG A 116 21.73 19.32 -8.37
N THR A 117 21.32 20.58 -8.58
CA THR A 117 19.91 20.93 -8.78
C THR A 117 19.46 20.49 -10.17
N ILE A 118 18.97 19.26 -10.28
CA ILE A 118 18.27 18.79 -11.49
C ILE A 118 16.78 19.16 -11.33
N ARG A 119 16.23 19.89 -12.29
CA ARG A 119 14.79 20.16 -12.36
C ARG A 119 14.07 18.98 -13.03
N THR A 120 13.70 17.97 -12.27
CA THR A 120 12.83 16.89 -12.79
C THR A 120 11.37 17.34 -12.78
N ARG A 121 10.67 17.18 -13.89
CA ARG A 121 9.19 17.31 -13.90
C ARG A 121 8.64 15.91 -13.57
N ARG A 122 7.86 15.79 -12.50
CA ARG A 122 7.15 14.54 -12.21
C ARG A 122 5.77 14.61 -12.84
N GLU A 123 5.51 13.74 -13.80
CA GLU A 123 4.14 13.46 -14.20
C GLU A 123 3.57 12.43 -13.24
N ALA A 124 2.51 12.81 -12.53
CA ALA A 124 1.86 11.95 -11.57
C ALA A 124 0.51 11.50 -12.12
N ARG A 125 0.26 10.19 -12.08
CA ARG A 125 -1.03 9.60 -12.45
C ARG A 125 -1.54 8.71 -11.34
N PHE A 126 -2.87 8.63 -11.24
CA PHE A 126 -3.54 7.75 -10.29
C PHE A 126 -3.95 6.46 -10.99
N VAL A 127 -3.59 5.32 -10.38
CA VAL A 127 -3.95 3.99 -10.88
C VAL A 127 -4.80 3.29 -9.84
N GLU A 128 -6.01 2.89 -10.25
CA GLU A 128 -6.87 2.03 -9.43
C GLU A 128 -6.46 0.57 -9.61
N VAL A 129 -6.19 -0.13 -8.50
CA VAL A 129 -5.96 -1.57 -8.49
C VAL A 129 -7.13 -2.24 -7.79
N THR A 130 -7.80 -3.13 -8.52
CA THR A 130 -8.91 -3.92 -7.96
C THR A 130 -8.39 -5.12 -7.18
N GLY A 131 -9.18 -5.67 -6.26
CA GLY A 131 -8.81 -6.84 -5.47
C GLY A 131 -8.33 -6.48 -4.06
N ALA A 132 -8.59 -7.37 -3.10
CA ALA A 132 -8.17 -7.16 -1.71
C ALA A 132 -6.66 -7.35 -1.57
N VAL A 133 -6.01 -6.50 -0.76
CA VAL A 133 -4.62 -6.73 -0.33
C VAL A 133 -4.60 -7.97 0.56
N VAL A 134 -3.94 -9.02 0.10
CA VAL A 134 -3.81 -10.29 0.84
C VAL A 134 -2.45 -10.42 1.54
N TRP A 135 -1.48 -9.61 1.14
CA TRP A 135 -0.17 -9.59 1.78
C TRP A 135 0.50 -8.22 1.67
N ARG A 136 1.27 -7.90 2.71
CA ARG A 136 2.05 -6.66 2.81
C ARG A 136 3.39 -6.93 3.47
N HIS A 137 4.43 -6.36 2.89
CA HIS A 137 5.77 -6.29 3.47
C HIS A 137 6.27 -4.85 3.44
N THR A 138 6.94 -4.42 4.50
CA THR A 138 7.49 -3.07 4.63
C THR A 138 8.98 -3.22 4.87
N PHE A 139 9.77 -2.74 3.91
CA PHE A 139 11.21 -2.70 4.00
C PHE A 139 11.62 -1.57 4.90
N THR A 140 12.56 -1.84 5.81
CA THR A 140 13.00 -0.85 6.79
C THR A 140 14.50 -0.69 6.79
N ARG A 141 14.94 0.55 6.93
CA ARG A 141 16.34 0.90 7.16
C ARG A 141 16.55 1.16 8.64
N ALA A 142 17.62 0.61 9.21
CA ALA A 142 18.04 0.93 10.55
C ALA A 142 18.49 2.39 10.60
N ILE A 143 17.99 3.15 11.56
CA ILE A 143 18.41 4.53 11.81
C ILE A 143 18.75 4.70 13.29
N THR A 144 19.71 5.56 13.58
CA THR A 144 20.00 5.98 14.96
C THR A 144 19.12 7.19 15.27
N VAL A 145 18.39 7.11 16.37
CA VAL A 145 17.58 8.23 16.87
C VAL A 145 18.17 8.70 18.19
N HIS A 146 18.57 9.97 18.20
CA HIS A 146 19.08 10.66 19.37
C HIS A 146 17.92 11.33 20.13
N ARG A 147 17.86 11.10 21.44
CA ARG A 147 16.93 11.76 22.36
C ARG A 147 17.70 12.27 23.57
N GLY A 148 18.21 13.49 23.47
CA GLY A 148 19.21 14.00 24.42
C GLY A 148 20.47 13.12 24.37
N ASN A 149 20.92 12.64 25.53
CA ASN A 149 22.12 11.79 25.65
C ASN A 149 21.88 10.31 25.31
N TRP A 150 20.64 9.92 25.00
CA TRP A 150 20.30 8.53 24.69
C TRP A 150 20.28 8.29 23.18
N GLN A 151 20.97 7.24 22.76
CA GLN A 151 20.92 6.71 21.40
C GLN A 151 20.05 5.46 21.37
N SER A 152 19.14 5.38 20.41
CA SER A 152 18.29 4.23 20.20
C SER A 152 18.29 3.81 18.73
N LEU A 153 18.27 2.50 18.50
CA LEU A 153 18.09 1.94 17.17
C LEU A 153 16.60 1.97 16.82
N ALA A 154 16.25 2.68 15.75
CA ALA A 154 14.90 2.67 15.19
C ALA A 154 14.89 2.13 13.76
N ARG A 155 13.70 1.94 13.21
CA ARG A 155 13.47 1.44 11.85
C ARG A 155 12.66 2.46 11.07
N ASP A 156 13.21 2.93 9.97
CA ASP A 156 12.56 3.88 9.06
C ASP A 156 12.06 3.12 7.83
N PRO A 157 10.75 3.16 7.51
CA PRO A 157 10.23 2.47 6.33
C PRO A 157 10.69 3.17 5.05
N VAL A 158 11.24 2.39 4.12
CA VAL A 158 11.83 2.90 2.86
C VAL A 158 11.05 2.44 1.62
N ALA A 159 10.50 1.24 1.67
CA ALA A 159 9.69 0.68 0.60
C ALA A 159 8.61 -0.25 1.16
N ARG A 160 7.59 -0.56 0.35
CA ARG A 160 6.59 -1.58 0.68
C ARG A 160 6.21 -2.40 -0.52
N TRP A 161 5.91 -3.67 -0.31
CA TRP A 161 5.24 -4.50 -1.31
C TRP A 161 3.84 -4.82 -0.82
N LEU A 162 2.86 -4.63 -1.68
CA LEU A 162 1.47 -5.01 -1.48
C LEU A 162 1.09 -6.01 -2.57
N VAL A 163 0.43 -7.10 -2.18
CA VAL A 163 -0.07 -8.09 -3.13
C VAL A 163 -1.59 -8.08 -3.07
N HIS A 164 -2.21 -7.71 -4.19
CA HIS A 164 -3.65 -7.79 -4.37
C HIS A 164 -4.02 -9.12 -5.01
N ARG A 165 -5.03 -9.79 -4.45
CA ARG A 165 -5.63 -10.96 -5.11
C ARG A 165 -6.57 -10.50 -6.21
N GLN A 166 -6.31 -10.94 -7.43
CA GLN A 166 -7.17 -10.74 -8.60
C GLN A 166 -8.11 -11.94 -8.79
N LYS A 167 -8.90 -11.91 -9.87
CA LYS A 167 -9.63 -13.07 -10.36
C LYS A 167 -8.65 -14.14 -10.87
N ASP A 168 -9.15 -15.37 -11.03
CA ASP A 168 -8.43 -16.49 -11.66
C ASP A 168 -7.09 -16.84 -10.99
N ASP A 169 -7.03 -16.68 -9.66
CA ASP A 169 -5.84 -16.92 -8.83
C ASP A 169 -4.57 -16.21 -9.33
N ARG A 170 -4.76 -15.03 -9.93
CA ARG A 170 -3.68 -14.09 -10.24
C ARG A 170 -3.46 -13.11 -9.10
N PHE A 171 -2.23 -12.60 -9.01
CA PHE A 171 -1.77 -11.69 -7.98
C PHE A 171 -1.15 -10.47 -8.62
N GLN A 172 -1.62 -9.30 -8.20
CA GLN A 172 -1.09 -8.03 -8.65
C GLN A 172 -0.12 -7.51 -7.57
N LEU A 173 1.17 -7.46 -7.90
CA LEU A 173 2.18 -6.85 -7.04
C LEU A 173 2.20 -5.34 -7.26
N VAL A 174 2.15 -4.60 -6.17
CA VAL A 174 2.32 -3.15 -6.12
C VAL A 174 3.55 -2.87 -5.26
N ARG A 175 4.58 -2.30 -5.88
CA ARG A 175 5.81 -1.89 -5.19
C ARG A 175 5.69 -0.40 -4.87
N LEU A 176 5.83 -0.05 -3.61
CA LEU A 176 5.76 1.32 -3.12
C LEU A 176 7.16 1.77 -2.71
N ALA A 177 7.62 2.90 -3.24
CA ALA A 177 8.80 3.60 -2.77
C ALA A 177 8.36 4.82 -1.95
N ARG A 178 9.05 5.11 -0.85
CA ARG A 178 8.74 6.31 -0.08
C ARG A 178 9.15 7.54 -0.90
N ARG A 179 8.26 8.52 -1.00
CA ARG A 179 8.47 9.72 -1.81
C ARG A 179 9.48 10.64 -1.15
N ARG A 180 10.33 11.24 -1.98
CA ARG A 180 11.33 12.23 -1.56
C ARG A 180 11.10 13.56 -2.24
N PHE A 181 11.48 14.62 -1.56
CA PHE A 181 11.67 15.92 -2.18
C PHE A 181 12.83 15.84 -3.18
N THR A 182 12.65 16.42 -4.36
CA THR A 182 13.69 16.52 -5.40
C THR A 182 13.77 17.93 -5.97
N GLY A 183 14.98 18.35 -6.36
CA GLY A 183 15.20 19.66 -6.99
C GLY A 183 14.60 20.81 -6.17
N SER A 184 13.74 21.60 -6.80
CA SER A 184 13.11 22.78 -6.18
C SER A 184 12.23 22.45 -4.97
N GLU A 185 11.65 21.25 -4.89
CA GLU A 185 10.81 20.87 -3.74
C GLU A 185 11.65 20.78 -2.45
N LEU A 186 12.90 20.34 -2.58
CA LEU A 186 13.82 20.29 -1.45
C LEU A 186 14.23 21.70 -1.04
N ASP A 187 14.50 22.58 -2.01
CA ASP A 187 14.83 23.98 -1.76
C ASP A 187 13.66 24.71 -1.08
N ASP A 188 12.43 24.49 -1.56
CA ASP A 188 11.20 25.03 -0.96
C ASP A 188 11.05 24.56 0.48
N TRP A 189 11.15 23.24 0.71
CA TRP A 189 11.06 22.67 2.04
C TRP A 189 12.14 23.22 2.98
N GLN A 190 13.38 23.36 2.51
CA GLN A 190 14.46 23.95 3.31
C GLN A 190 14.21 25.42 3.65
N ARG A 191 13.57 26.18 2.74
CA ARG A 191 13.15 27.57 3.00
C ARG A 191 12.03 27.66 4.03
N ASP A 192 11.20 26.64 4.17
CA ASP A 192 10.13 26.58 5.15
C ASP A 192 10.62 26.17 6.56
N LEU A 193 11.82 25.58 6.67
CA LEU A 193 12.37 25.20 7.97
C LEU A 193 12.68 26.44 8.84
N PRO A 194 12.49 26.37 10.18
CA PRO A 194 12.92 27.45 11.06
C PRO A 194 14.42 27.73 10.92
N GLU A 195 14.84 28.98 11.11
CA GLU A 195 16.25 29.39 10.97
C GLU A 195 17.20 28.60 11.88
N SER A 196 16.75 28.21 13.07
CA SER A 196 17.50 27.34 14.00
C SER A 196 17.79 25.95 13.45
N TRP A 197 16.96 25.44 12.53
CA TRP A 197 17.18 24.18 11.82
C TRP A 197 18.08 24.35 10.59
N ARG A 198 18.09 25.54 9.98
CA ARG A 198 18.94 25.87 8.83
C ARG A 198 20.39 26.16 9.21
N THR A 199 20.59 26.83 10.35
CA THR A 199 21.91 27.32 10.80
C THR A 199 22.68 26.32 11.69
N GLY A 200 22.10 25.17 12.01
CA GLY A 200 22.75 24.13 12.82
C GLY A 200 23.05 24.54 14.28
N SER A 201 22.54 25.68 14.72
CA SER A 201 22.96 26.38 15.95
C SER A 201 22.63 25.66 17.28
N HIS A 202 21.96 24.49 17.28
CA HIS A 202 21.52 23.88 18.55
C HIS A 202 21.47 22.36 18.65
N ILE A 203 22.08 21.58 17.74
CA ILE A 203 22.00 20.11 17.84
C ILE A 203 23.35 19.48 17.49
N ASP A 204 24.03 18.88 18.47
CA ASP A 204 25.23 18.01 18.35
C ASP A 204 24.99 16.74 17.50
N SER A 205 23.92 16.72 16.72
CA SER A 205 23.51 15.65 15.81
C SER A 205 22.38 16.22 14.97
N VAL A 206 22.70 17.10 14.01
CA VAL A 206 21.72 17.51 12.98
C VAL A 206 21.22 16.21 12.34
N PRO A 207 19.96 15.80 12.57
CA PRO A 207 19.44 14.61 11.93
C PRO A 207 19.57 14.84 10.43
N GLU A 208 20.07 13.87 9.67
CA GLU A 208 20.06 13.94 8.20
C GLU A 208 18.71 14.53 7.77
N PRO A 209 18.70 15.60 6.96
CA PRO A 209 17.47 16.30 6.62
C PRO A 209 16.45 15.26 6.15
N LYS A 210 15.25 15.28 6.75
CA LYS A 210 14.16 14.39 6.34
C LYS A 210 13.73 14.79 4.93
N VAL A 211 14.44 14.26 3.94
CA VAL A 211 14.15 14.44 2.51
C VAL A 211 12.88 13.71 2.09
N TRP A 212 12.16 13.08 3.02
CA TRP A 212 10.93 12.34 2.76
C TRP A 212 9.72 13.26 2.78
N VAL A 213 8.78 13.00 1.88
CA VAL A 213 7.45 13.61 1.92
C VAL A 213 6.72 13.08 3.14
N GLU A 214 6.29 13.99 4.01
CA GLU A 214 5.42 13.68 5.15
C GLU A 214 3.99 14.13 4.84
N SER A 215 3.02 13.30 5.22
CA SER A 215 1.60 13.58 5.04
C SER A 215 0.80 12.90 6.15
N ILE A 216 -0.33 13.48 6.55
CA ILE A 216 -1.25 12.82 7.48
C ILE A 216 -1.81 11.53 6.85
N ASP A 217 -2.05 11.57 5.54
CA ASP A 217 -2.42 10.39 4.77
C ASP A 217 -1.16 9.58 4.43
N ASP A 218 -1.05 8.38 5.00
CA ASP A 218 0.07 7.49 4.75
C ASP A 218 0.20 7.14 3.26
N ALA A 219 -0.90 7.00 2.51
CA ALA A 219 -0.86 6.68 1.08
C ALA A 219 -0.14 7.76 0.26
N ALA A 220 -0.29 9.03 0.63
CA ALA A 220 0.35 10.15 -0.04
C ALA A 220 1.89 10.20 0.13
N ARG A 221 2.43 9.42 1.07
CA ARG A 221 3.88 9.29 1.32
C ARG A 221 4.57 8.33 0.34
N TRP A 222 3.80 7.61 -0.49
CA TRP A 222 4.31 6.54 -1.35
C TRP A 222 4.08 6.85 -2.82
N SER A 223 5.06 6.50 -3.66
CA SER A 223 4.89 6.37 -5.10
C SER A 223 4.90 4.89 -5.46
N ALA A 224 4.09 4.51 -6.44
CA ALA A 224 3.82 3.12 -6.78
C ALA A 224 4.38 2.73 -8.15
N THR A 225 4.87 1.51 -8.24
CA THR A 225 5.10 0.77 -9.47
C THR A 225 4.16 -0.43 -9.47
N ILE A 226 3.33 -0.53 -10.50
CA ILE A 226 2.34 -1.60 -10.65
C ILE A 226 2.93 -2.63 -11.61
N GLU A 227 3.14 -3.85 -11.14
CA GLU A 227 3.65 -4.94 -11.97
C GLU A 227 2.56 -5.50 -12.90
N ALA A 228 2.86 -6.44 -13.79
CA ALA A 228 1.79 -7.23 -14.41
C ALA A 228 1.21 -8.23 -13.38
N PRO A 229 -0.06 -8.66 -13.51
CA PRO A 229 -0.59 -9.77 -12.73
C PRO A 229 0.26 -11.03 -12.94
N ARG A 230 0.55 -11.76 -11.86
CA ARG A 230 1.42 -12.95 -11.80
C ARG A 230 0.68 -14.12 -11.15
N SER A 231 1.04 -15.35 -11.48
CA SER A 231 0.65 -16.53 -10.70
C SER A 231 1.37 -16.51 -9.35
N ALA A 232 0.94 -17.35 -8.41
CA ALA A 232 1.65 -17.53 -7.16
C ALA A 232 3.11 -17.98 -7.38
N ALA A 233 3.35 -18.82 -8.39
CA ALA A 233 4.66 -19.28 -8.79
C ALA A 233 5.58 -18.14 -9.27
N GLU A 234 5.08 -17.35 -10.22
CA GLU A 234 5.78 -16.21 -10.80
C GLU A 234 6.09 -15.15 -9.73
N LEU A 235 5.17 -14.95 -8.78
CA LEU A 235 5.34 -14.00 -7.69
C LEU A 235 6.43 -14.45 -6.70
N VAL A 236 6.49 -15.74 -6.37
CA VAL A 236 7.53 -16.29 -5.48
C VAL A 236 8.89 -16.29 -6.17
N SER A 237 8.94 -16.65 -7.45
CA SER A 237 10.17 -16.56 -8.26
C SER A 237 10.69 -15.13 -8.31
N PHE A 238 9.81 -14.16 -8.57
CA PHE A 238 10.16 -12.73 -8.54
C PHE A 238 10.72 -12.30 -7.18
N ALA A 239 10.13 -12.75 -6.07
CA ALA A 239 10.64 -12.43 -4.73
C ALA A 239 12.02 -13.04 -4.46
N LYS A 240 12.29 -14.27 -4.92
CA LYS A 240 13.60 -14.92 -4.82
C LYS A 240 14.65 -14.15 -5.63
N ASP A 241 14.34 -13.81 -6.87
CA ASP A 241 15.22 -13.03 -7.74
C ASP A 241 15.52 -11.65 -7.15
N PHE A 242 14.51 -10.99 -6.59
CA PHE A 242 14.70 -9.71 -5.91
C PHE A 242 15.65 -9.84 -4.72
N VAL A 243 15.52 -10.88 -3.90
CA VAL A 243 16.43 -11.10 -2.76
C VAL A 243 17.85 -11.41 -3.22
N ALA A 244 18.00 -12.21 -4.27
CA ALA A 244 19.31 -12.57 -4.83
C ALA A 244 20.03 -11.36 -5.44
N LYS A 245 19.28 -10.40 -6.01
CA LYS A 245 19.78 -9.17 -6.62
C LYS A 245 19.52 -7.94 -5.75
N ALA A 246 19.24 -8.15 -4.46
CA ALA A 246 18.75 -7.09 -3.59
C ALA A 246 19.79 -5.97 -3.50
N PRO A 247 19.39 -4.71 -3.68
CA PRO A 247 20.31 -3.59 -3.48
C PRO A 247 20.76 -3.51 -2.01
N ASP A 248 21.91 -2.85 -1.79
CA ASP A 248 22.61 -2.80 -0.50
C ASP A 248 21.78 -2.14 0.62
N ASP A 249 20.79 -1.33 0.25
CA ASP A 249 19.90 -0.61 1.16
C ASP A 249 18.75 -1.49 1.71
N VAL A 250 18.54 -2.68 1.16
CA VAL A 250 17.60 -3.66 1.70
C VAL A 250 18.21 -4.31 2.94
N SER A 251 17.52 -4.21 4.08
CA SER A 251 17.98 -4.84 5.33
C SER A 251 18.20 -6.34 5.18
N VAL A 252 19.24 -6.87 5.84
CA VAL A 252 19.51 -8.32 5.94
C VAL A 252 18.27 -9.06 6.46
N HIS A 253 17.54 -8.47 7.42
CA HIS A 253 16.31 -9.06 7.95
C HIS A 253 15.22 -9.18 6.88
N ASP A 254 15.09 -8.18 6.00
CA ASP A 254 14.10 -8.20 4.93
C ASP A 254 14.50 -9.26 3.89
N ARG A 255 15.79 -9.32 3.50
CA ARG A 255 16.31 -10.37 2.60
C ARG A 255 16.01 -11.79 3.10
N LEU A 256 16.24 -12.03 4.39
CA LEU A 256 16.04 -13.36 4.99
C LEU A 256 14.58 -13.74 5.20
N THR A 257 13.66 -12.77 5.31
CA THR A 257 12.27 -13.04 5.70
C THR A 257 11.24 -12.82 4.59
N LEU A 258 11.58 -12.07 3.53
CA LEU A 258 10.62 -11.67 2.48
C LEU A 258 9.93 -12.88 1.84
N VAL A 259 10.71 -13.82 1.30
CA VAL A 259 10.20 -15.00 0.59
C VAL A 259 9.38 -15.88 1.53
N PHE A 260 9.89 -16.17 2.72
CA PHE A 260 9.17 -16.97 3.71
C PHE A 260 7.82 -16.36 4.08
N ARG A 261 7.78 -15.05 4.34
CA ARG A 261 6.53 -14.34 4.69
C ARG A 261 5.53 -14.34 3.54
N LEU A 262 5.99 -14.23 2.31
CA LEU A 262 5.14 -14.31 1.13
C LEU A 262 4.56 -15.71 0.95
N VAL A 263 5.40 -16.75 0.96
CA VAL A 263 4.97 -18.16 0.82
C VAL A 263 3.99 -18.54 1.93
N ARG A 264 4.26 -18.16 3.18
CA ARG A 264 3.35 -18.39 4.31
C ARG A 264 1.99 -17.74 4.09
N ALA A 265 1.95 -16.54 3.52
CA ALA A 265 0.69 -15.84 3.25
C ALA A 265 -0.10 -16.52 2.11
N LEU A 266 0.58 -16.92 1.03
CA LEU A 266 -0.04 -17.68 -0.06
C LEU A 266 -0.60 -19.02 0.44
N HIS A 267 0.15 -19.74 1.28
CA HIS A 267 -0.34 -20.97 1.91
C HIS A 267 -1.58 -20.70 2.78
N GLY A 268 -1.62 -19.58 3.52
CA GLY A 268 -2.80 -19.16 4.28
C GLY A 268 -4.05 -18.88 3.42
N LEU A 269 -3.89 -18.67 2.11
CA LEU A 269 -4.98 -18.54 1.14
C LEU A 269 -5.39 -19.88 0.50
N GLY A 270 -4.76 -21.00 0.90
CA GLY A 270 -4.99 -22.33 0.32
C GLY A 270 -4.18 -22.61 -0.95
N ILE A 271 -3.16 -21.81 -1.24
CA ILE A 271 -2.34 -21.96 -2.45
C ILE A 271 -1.12 -22.82 -2.12
N ASN A 272 -1.01 -23.98 -2.76
CA ASN A 272 0.11 -24.88 -2.58
C ASN A 272 1.31 -24.44 -3.42
N VAL A 273 2.25 -23.73 -2.81
CA VAL A 273 3.47 -23.24 -3.50
C VAL A 273 4.52 -24.35 -3.64
N SER A 274 4.45 -25.43 -2.86
CA SER A 274 5.41 -26.54 -2.90
C SER A 274 5.42 -27.31 -4.23
N GLU A 275 4.33 -27.24 -5.00
CA GLU A 275 4.26 -27.86 -6.34
C GLU A 275 5.00 -27.04 -7.40
N VAL A 276 5.29 -25.77 -7.12
CA VAL A 276 5.98 -24.85 -8.04
C VAL A 276 7.49 -25.08 -8.07
N GLU A 277 8.10 -25.54 -6.98
CA GLU A 277 9.56 -25.75 -6.91
C GLU A 277 10.04 -27.03 -7.65
N ARG A 278 9.12 -27.82 -8.21
CA ARG A 278 9.41 -29.07 -8.94
C ARG A 278 9.22 -28.99 -10.46
N ALA A 279 8.79 -27.85 -10.99
CA ALA A 279 8.60 -27.60 -12.42
C ALA A 279 9.69 -26.65 -12.95
#